data_AF-A0A4P7YW15-F1
#
_entry.id   AF-A0A4P7YW15-F1
#
_cell.length_a   1.000
_cell.length_b   1.000
_cell.length_c   1.000
_cell.angle_alpha   90.00
_cell.angle_beta   90.00
_cell.angle_gamma   90.00
#
_symmetry.space_group_name_H-M   'P 1'
#
loop_
_entity.id
_entity.type
_entity.pdbx_description
1 polymer ?
#
loop_
_entity_poly.entity_id
_entity_poly.type
_entity_poly.pdbx_seq_one_letter_code
_entity_poly.pdbx_strand_id
1 'polypeptide(L)'
;MIGRRMVLALPAAFAAWRTAFAAGPADIPTEAGDQITVAARASVIAPPPDGTLEERMEAFIEESGFGARAARNELFILQGTAPVQVPSTNPDWIRFRQNAYTSALLDAQAKFVAEQNTQILTKTTLDFFKSANETPPPYVDMKTPGQVADVLRKLLAVANGTLDKELQNLGIDPRQFESMPEAQRSAMLTNHLKTSTIEHSFGDTVGLCPVMTFEEWNNGAGRIGVVAVSSAMMRDFAQQVLRLRGEFPANPARAQDLSKLTGDKTKLISDFGVRRMFDSQGLPVVVSFAQWASAYRGTDPAMAANYRDAAAHQAEAIADGQLADFLKGSISYDRNSTTGQEIDRIAVSLPDSSSVEDTKRLIDEMHKAIKRTANVNLTGLRTLKVWTGQHPAAPDQTIVGVVRMWSAAGEQAMRNRVAPKPAAASSSVPGGASGETQGRKLMNADDF
;
A
#
# COMPACT_ATOMS: atom_id res chain seq x y z
N MET A 1 42.70 -50.69 -12.05
CA MET A 1 41.98 -49.49 -12.52
C MET A 1 40.55 -49.53 -12.00
N ILE A 2 40.01 -48.37 -11.54
CA ILE A 2 38.60 -47.95 -11.57
C ILE A 2 37.53 -48.98 -11.08
N GLY A 3 36.66 -48.70 -10.10
CA GLY A 3 36.47 -47.50 -9.28
C GLY A 3 35.21 -47.70 -8.41
N ARG A 4 35.38 -47.92 -7.10
CA ARG A 4 34.30 -48.31 -6.18
C ARG A 4 33.62 -47.06 -5.62
N ARG A 5 32.44 -46.68 -6.15
CA ARG A 5 31.68 -45.53 -5.65
C ARG A 5 31.22 -45.78 -4.20
N MET A 6 31.67 -44.92 -3.30
CA MET A 6 31.26 -44.88 -1.90
C MET A 6 29.89 -44.19 -1.81
N VAL A 7 28.89 -44.89 -1.28
CA VAL A 7 27.57 -44.30 -1.00
C VAL A 7 27.64 -43.63 0.36
N LEU A 8 27.62 -42.29 0.39
CA LEU A 8 27.39 -41.55 1.64
C LEU A 8 25.90 -41.59 1.98
N ALA A 9 25.56 -42.15 3.13
CA ALA A 9 24.22 -42.03 3.69
C ALA A 9 24.06 -40.65 4.37
N LEU A 10 23.13 -39.84 3.88
CA LEU A 10 22.65 -38.64 4.58
C LEU A 10 21.60 -39.05 5.65
N PRO A 11 21.65 -38.50 6.88
CA PRO A 11 20.69 -38.84 7.92
C PRO A 11 19.28 -38.28 7.60
N ALA A 12 18.26 -39.09 7.90
CA ALA A 12 16.86 -38.75 7.64
C ALA A 12 16.32 -37.76 8.68
N ALA A 13 16.22 -36.48 8.32
CA ALA A 13 15.63 -35.42 9.16
C ALA A 13 14.75 -34.41 8.38
N PHE A 14 14.26 -34.77 7.19
CA PHE A 14 13.51 -33.87 6.30
C PHE A 14 12.10 -34.37 5.90
N ALA A 15 11.58 -35.40 6.59
CA ALA A 15 10.33 -36.10 6.21
C ALA A 15 9.11 -35.78 7.10
N ALA A 16 9.22 -34.91 8.11
CA ALA A 16 8.19 -34.71 9.14
C ALA A 16 7.31 -33.45 8.98
N TRP A 17 7.40 -32.73 7.85
CA TRP A 17 6.65 -31.48 7.59
C TRP A 17 5.71 -31.55 6.37
N ARG A 18 5.27 -32.76 5.99
CA ARG A 18 4.42 -33.00 4.81
C ARG A 18 3.08 -33.70 5.06
N THR A 19 2.68 -33.88 6.32
CA THR A 19 1.46 -34.64 6.71
C THR A 19 0.45 -33.85 7.54
N ALA A 20 0.55 -32.51 7.58
CA ALA A 20 -0.38 -31.64 8.32
C ALA A 20 -1.32 -30.78 7.43
N PHE A 21 -1.25 -30.90 6.10
CA PHE A 21 -2.15 -30.21 5.15
C PHE A 21 -2.89 -31.22 4.24
N ALA A 22 -3.57 -32.17 4.88
CA ALA A 22 -4.49 -33.11 4.24
C ALA A 22 -5.84 -33.12 5.00
N ALA A 23 -6.42 -31.94 5.17
CA ALA A 23 -7.84 -31.77 5.47
C ALA A 23 -8.48 -31.06 4.26
N GLY A 24 -9.70 -31.47 3.90
CA GLY A 24 -10.45 -30.89 2.77
C GLY A 24 -10.86 -29.43 3.02
N PRO A 25 -11.57 -28.80 2.06
CA PRO A 25 -11.96 -27.40 2.19
C PRO A 25 -12.88 -27.23 3.40
N ALA A 26 -12.36 -26.62 4.47
CA ALA A 26 -13.17 -26.07 5.53
C ALA A 26 -13.86 -24.81 5.00
N ASP A 27 -15.17 -24.68 5.27
CA ASP A 27 -16.00 -23.60 4.74
C ASP A 27 -15.41 -22.21 5.05
N ILE A 28 -15.28 -21.40 4.00
CA ILE A 28 -14.91 -19.99 4.13
C ILE A 28 -16.13 -19.24 4.71
N PRO A 29 -16.03 -18.59 5.89
CA PRO A 29 -17.16 -17.87 6.47
C PRO A 29 -17.71 -16.82 5.49
N THR A 30 -18.99 -16.95 5.15
CA THR A 30 -19.60 -16.25 4.00
C THR A 30 -20.08 -14.81 4.34
N GLU A 31 -19.69 -14.27 5.50
CA GLU A 31 -20.22 -12.99 6.02
C GLU A 31 -19.37 -11.75 5.70
N ALA A 32 -18.29 -11.87 4.93
CA ALA A 32 -17.46 -10.73 4.51
C ALA A 32 -18.02 -9.92 3.31
N GLY A 33 -19.26 -10.19 2.90
CA GLY A 33 -19.88 -9.62 1.69
C GLY A 33 -20.30 -8.16 1.81
N ASP A 34 -20.94 -7.80 2.92
CA ASP A 34 -21.82 -6.61 2.96
C ASP A 34 -21.09 -5.29 3.27
N GLN A 35 -19.98 -5.34 4.02
CA GLN A 35 -19.35 -4.13 4.58
C GLN A 35 -18.39 -3.38 3.65
N ILE A 36 -17.83 -4.04 2.62
CA ILE A 36 -16.98 -3.33 1.62
C ILE A 36 -17.84 -2.46 0.69
N THR A 37 -19.14 -2.75 0.58
CA THR A 37 -20.13 -1.94 -0.15
C THR A 37 -20.46 -0.61 0.55
N VAL A 38 -20.18 -0.50 1.86
CA VAL A 38 -20.36 0.75 2.63
C VAL A 38 -19.26 1.76 2.32
N ALA A 39 -18.02 1.30 2.14
CA ALA A 39 -16.87 2.16 1.76
C ALA A 39 -17.02 2.83 0.37
N ALA A 40 -18.00 2.40 -0.45
CA ALA A 40 -18.33 3.02 -1.73
C ALA A 40 -19.51 4.00 -1.66
N ARG A 41 -20.12 4.24 -0.49
CA ARG A 41 -21.38 5.00 -0.35
C ARG A 41 -21.27 6.41 0.24
N ALA A 42 -20.12 6.79 0.81
CA ALA A 42 -19.97 8.05 1.56
C ALA A 42 -19.13 9.14 0.87
N SER A 43 -19.11 9.21 -0.47
CA SER A 43 -18.70 10.45 -1.15
C SER A 43 -19.93 11.36 -1.30
N VAL A 44 -20.07 12.31 -0.36
CA VAL A 44 -21.07 13.37 -0.38
C VAL A 44 -20.34 14.71 -0.26
N ILE A 45 -20.47 15.56 -1.28
CA ILE A 45 -20.06 16.96 -1.21
C ILE A 45 -21.09 17.73 -0.38
N ALA A 46 -21.06 17.49 0.93
CA ALA A 46 -21.68 18.36 1.91
C ALA A 46 -20.61 19.34 2.44
N PRO A 47 -21.01 20.49 3.04
CA PRO A 47 -20.15 21.12 4.04
C PRO A 47 -19.74 20.05 5.08
N PRO A 48 -18.53 20.14 5.68
CA PRO A 48 -18.12 19.19 6.70
C PRO A 48 -19.20 19.13 7.80
N PRO A 49 -19.71 17.94 8.18
CA PRO A 49 -20.63 17.83 9.31
C PRO A 49 -19.99 18.41 10.57
N ASP A 50 -20.82 18.91 11.48
CA ASP A 50 -20.39 19.58 12.71
C ASP A 50 -19.35 18.73 13.48
N GLY A 51 -18.26 19.37 13.89
CA GLY A 51 -17.13 18.72 14.54
C GLY A 51 -15.80 18.93 13.82
N THR A 52 -14.72 18.52 14.48
CA THR A 52 -13.35 18.52 13.97
C THR A 52 -13.14 17.43 12.92
N LEU A 53 -12.06 17.54 12.14
CA LEU A 53 -11.63 16.50 11.21
C LEU A 53 -11.44 15.14 11.92
N GLU A 54 -10.86 15.18 13.11
CA GLU A 54 -10.61 14.04 13.98
C GLU A 54 -11.92 13.37 14.46
N GLU A 55 -12.87 14.14 14.99
CA GLU A 55 -14.19 13.61 15.43
C GLU A 55 -14.94 12.94 14.28
N ARG A 56 -14.87 13.50 13.07
CA ARG A 56 -15.47 12.89 11.86
C ARG A 56 -14.79 11.59 11.44
N MET A 57 -13.48 11.48 11.61
CA MET A 57 -12.73 10.25 11.35
C MET A 57 -13.07 9.16 12.37
N GLU A 58 -13.28 9.53 13.64
CA GLU A 58 -13.67 8.59 14.70
C GLU A 58 -15.11 8.10 14.53
N ALA A 59 -16.07 9.00 14.29
CA ALA A 59 -17.46 8.65 14.03
C ALA A 59 -17.60 7.63 12.88
N PHE A 60 -16.82 7.80 11.80
CA PHE A 60 -16.78 6.83 10.71
C PHE A 60 -16.23 5.45 11.15
N ILE A 61 -15.25 5.39 12.05
CA ILE A 61 -14.70 4.12 12.57
C ILE A 61 -15.72 3.39 13.45
N GLU A 62 -16.48 4.13 14.25
CA GLU A 62 -17.59 3.59 15.04
C GLU A 62 -18.72 3.07 14.13
N GLU A 63 -19.19 3.88 13.19
CA GLU A 63 -20.30 3.55 12.28
C GLU A 63 -19.98 2.43 11.27
N SER A 64 -18.73 2.36 10.78
CA SER A 64 -18.31 1.37 9.77
C SER A 64 -18.18 -0.06 10.31
N GLY A 65 -18.19 -0.23 11.63
CA GLY A 65 -17.92 -1.51 12.29
C GLY A 65 -16.44 -1.94 12.23
N PHE A 66 -15.52 -1.12 11.69
CA PHE A 66 -14.10 -1.45 11.69
C PHE A 66 -13.55 -1.56 13.11
N GLY A 67 -13.97 -0.72 14.06
CA GLY A 67 -13.55 -0.80 15.46
C GLY A 67 -13.82 -2.19 16.09
N ALA A 68 -15.00 -2.77 15.83
CA ALA A 68 -15.35 -4.10 16.32
C ALA A 68 -14.50 -5.23 15.69
N ARG A 69 -14.01 -5.04 14.46
CA ARG A 69 -13.11 -5.98 13.78
C ARG A 69 -11.67 -5.84 14.25
N ALA A 70 -11.23 -4.61 14.52
CA ALA A 70 -9.94 -4.33 15.13
C ALA A 70 -9.83 -4.93 16.54
N ALA A 71 -10.88 -4.81 17.36
CA ALA A 71 -10.96 -5.45 18.68
C ALA A 71 -10.88 -6.99 18.64
N ARG A 72 -11.15 -7.62 17.49
CA ARG A 72 -10.97 -9.07 17.26
C ARG A 72 -9.66 -9.43 16.56
N ASN A 73 -8.75 -8.47 16.40
CA ASN A 73 -7.48 -8.60 15.66
C ASN A 73 -7.64 -9.05 14.19
N GLU A 74 -8.78 -8.78 13.55
CA GLU A 74 -9.00 -9.11 12.13
C GLU A 74 -8.34 -8.10 11.17
N LEU A 75 -8.11 -6.88 11.64
CA LEU A 75 -7.56 -5.76 10.90
C LEU A 75 -6.93 -4.72 11.85
N PHE A 76 -6.09 -3.87 11.29
CA PHE A 76 -5.59 -2.65 11.92
C PHE A 76 -6.21 -1.43 11.25
N ILE A 77 -6.57 -0.43 12.04
CA ILE A 77 -7.08 0.86 11.57
C ILE A 77 -5.95 1.88 11.68
N LEU A 78 -5.73 2.64 10.62
CA LEU A 78 -4.71 3.67 10.54
C LEU A 78 -5.39 5.01 10.28
N GLN A 79 -5.10 6.00 11.12
CA GLN A 79 -5.58 7.38 11.00
C GLN A 79 -4.40 8.32 10.77
N GLY A 80 -4.48 9.17 9.75
CA GLY A 80 -3.47 10.19 9.49
C GLY A 80 -4.05 11.48 8.94
N THR A 81 -3.36 12.59 9.19
CA THR A 81 -3.81 13.93 8.78
C THR A 81 -2.65 14.76 8.24
N ALA A 82 -2.90 15.62 7.27
CA ALA A 82 -1.93 16.61 6.82
C ALA A 82 -2.59 17.93 6.38
N PRO A 83 -1.92 19.08 6.59
CA PRO A 83 -2.41 20.36 6.12
C PRO A 83 -2.21 20.51 4.60
N VAL A 84 -3.18 21.16 3.94
CA VAL A 84 -2.99 21.74 2.62
C VAL A 84 -2.23 23.05 2.81
N GLN A 85 -0.99 23.09 2.35
CA GLN A 85 0.00 24.13 2.70
C GLN A 85 -0.27 25.54 2.13
N VAL A 86 -1.34 25.70 1.35
CA VAL A 86 -1.71 26.97 0.69
C VAL A 86 -3.23 27.19 0.78
N PRO A 87 -3.72 28.43 0.73
CA PRO A 87 -5.16 28.72 0.68
C PRO A 87 -5.79 28.27 -0.64
N SER A 88 -7.11 28.09 -0.66
CA SER A 88 -7.85 27.63 -1.85
C SER A 88 -7.89 28.61 -3.02
N THR A 89 -7.48 29.86 -2.79
CA THR A 89 -7.24 30.88 -3.81
C THR A 89 -5.88 30.74 -4.51
N ASN A 90 -4.94 29.96 -3.97
CA ASN A 90 -3.63 29.76 -4.57
C ASN A 90 -3.76 28.90 -5.86
N PRO A 91 -3.21 29.30 -7.02
CA PRO A 91 -3.36 28.58 -8.28
C PRO A 91 -2.91 27.11 -8.28
N ASP A 92 -2.04 26.73 -7.34
CA ASP A 92 -1.52 25.38 -7.14
C ASP A 92 -2.29 24.59 -6.06
N TRP A 93 -3.39 25.12 -5.50
CA TRP A 93 -4.09 24.50 -4.36
C TRP A 93 -4.49 23.05 -4.63
N ILE A 94 -4.99 22.71 -5.82
CA ILE A 94 -5.31 21.33 -6.19
C ILE A 94 -4.07 20.40 -6.15
N ARG A 95 -2.88 20.90 -6.49
CA ARG A 95 -1.61 20.16 -6.33
C ARG A 95 -1.29 19.94 -4.86
N PHE A 96 -1.36 20.99 -4.04
CA PHE A 96 -1.12 20.89 -2.61
C PHE A 96 -2.14 20.02 -1.88
N ARG A 97 -3.40 19.96 -2.36
CA ARG A 97 -4.45 19.06 -1.90
C ARG A 97 -4.12 17.60 -2.19
N GLN A 98 -3.73 17.27 -3.43
CA GLN A 98 -3.26 15.92 -3.76
C GLN A 98 -2.01 15.52 -2.95
N ASN A 99 -1.10 16.46 -2.70
CA ASN A 99 0.07 16.22 -1.85
C ASN A 99 -0.32 16.01 -0.38
N ALA A 100 -1.27 16.79 0.16
CA ALA A 100 -1.77 16.62 1.52
C ALA A 100 -2.42 15.24 1.72
N TYR A 101 -3.14 14.70 0.73
CA TYR A 101 -3.62 13.32 0.79
C TYR A 101 -2.46 12.32 0.92
N THR A 102 -1.42 12.46 0.10
CA THR A 102 -0.22 11.60 0.16
C THR A 102 0.48 11.72 1.52
N SER A 103 0.61 12.93 2.05
CA SER A 103 1.20 13.18 3.38
C SER A 103 0.33 12.65 4.53
N ALA A 104 -1.00 12.69 4.41
CA ALA A 104 -1.93 12.15 5.41
C ALA A 104 -1.90 10.61 5.43
N LEU A 105 -1.80 9.95 4.27
CA LEU A 105 -1.58 8.50 4.21
C LEU A 105 -0.21 8.11 4.78
N LEU A 106 0.84 8.87 4.47
CA LEU A 106 2.18 8.67 5.03
C LEU A 106 2.20 8.86 6.56
N ASP A 107 1.48 9.85 7.08
CA ASP A 107 1.29 10.07 8.52
C ASP A 107 0.57 8.88 9.20
N ALA A 108 -0.47 8.33 8.54
CA ALA A 108 -1.17 7.13 9.00
C ALA A 108 -0.22 5.91 9.04
N GLN A 109 0.55 5.70 7.98
CA GLN A 109 1.56 4.64 7.89
C GLN A 109 2.65 4.79 8.95
N ALA A 110 3.16 6.00 9.17
CA ALA A 110 4.23 6.25 10.14
C ALA A 110 3.78 6.02 11.59
N LYS A 111 2.55 6.43 11.93
CA LYS A 111 1.95 6.14 13.25
C LYS A 111 1.82 4.63 13.47
N PHE A 112 1.31 3.91 12.48
CA PHE A 112 1.16 2.45 12.53
C PHE A 112 2.51 1.73 12.64
N VAL A 113 3.51 2.11 11.84
CA VAL A 113 4.86 1.55 11.92
C VAL A 113 5.48 1.84 13.29
N ALA A 114 5.36 3.06 13.83
CA ALA A 114 5.85 3.36 15.17
C ALA A 114 5.16 2.53 16.29
N GLU A 115 3.87 2.24 16.14
CA GLU A 115 3.13 1.36 17.05
C GLU A 115 3.56 -0.11 16.92
N GLN A 116 3.65 -0.64 15.69
CA GLN A 116 4.16 -2.00 15.46
C GLN A 116 5.60 -2.16 15.96
N ASN A 117 6.45 -1.14 15.77
CA ASN A 117 7.80 -1.13 16.31
C ASN A 117 7.82 -1.24 17.84
N THR A 118 6.90 -0.54 18.52
CA THR A 118 6.71 -0.62 19.98
C THR A 118 6.28 -2.01 20.43
N GLN A 119 5.32 -2.62 19.71
CA GLN A 119 4.81 -3.96 20.01
C GLN A 119 5.89 -5.05 19.79
N ILE A 120 6.63 -4.98 18.69
CA ILE A 120 7.72 -5.90 18.35
C ILE A 120 8.85 -5.80 19.39
N LEU A 121 9.36 -4.59 19.68
CA LEU A 121 10.42 -4.39 20.67
C LEU A 121 10.00 -4.88 22.06
N THR A 122 8.74 -4.62 22.46
CA THR A 122 8.19 -5.13 23.73
C THR A 122 8.14 -6.65 23.74
N LYS A 123 7.66 -7.29 22.68
CA LYS A 123 7.58 -8.76 22.57
C LYS A 123 8.98 -9.40 22.59
N THR A 124 9.91 -8.91 21.77
CA THR A 124 11.30 -9.40 21.75
C THR A 124 11.94 -9.27 23.13
N THR A 125 11.72 -8.15 23.83
CA THR A 125 12.19 -7.97 25.22
C THR A 125 11.59 -9.04 26.14
N LEU A 126 10.28 -9.25 26.11
CA LEU A 126 9.62 -10.27 26.92
C LEU A 126 10.14 -11.69 26.63
N ASP A 127 10.40 -12.03 25.37
CA ASP A 127 10.80 -13.38 24.96
C ASP A 127 12.28 -13.67 25.28
N PHE A 128 13.16 -12.67 25.22
CA PHE A 128 14.53 -12.75 25.78
C PHE A 128 14.51 -12.95 27.31
N PHE A 129 13.81 -12.09 28.06
CA PHE A 129 13.75 -12.19 29.52
C PHE A 129 13.14 -13.51 30.01
N LYS A 130 12.06 -13.99 29.38
CA LYS A 130 11.49 -15.34 29.65
C LYS A 130 12.52 -16.44 29.43
N SER A 131 13.29 -16.35 28.34
CA SER A 131 14.25 -17.39 27.97
C SER A 131 15.49 -17.40 28.87
N ALA A 132 15.86 -16.25 29.44
CA ALA A 132 16.87 -16.13 30.50
C ALA A 132 16.34 -16.50 31.91
N ASN A 133 15.04 -16.78 32.05
CA ASN A 133 14.37 -16.93 33.34
C ASN A 133 14.55 -15.69 34.26
N GLU A 134 14.59 -14.51 33.66
CA GLU A 134 14.68 -13.22 34.35
C GLU A 134 13.33 -12.48 34.38
N THR A 135 13.17 -11.57 35.35
CA THR A 135 11.98 -10.72 35.44
C THR A 135 12.06 -9.61 34.39
N PRO A 136 11.12 -9.54 33.42
CA PRO A 136 11.14 -8.47 32.42
C PRO A 136 10.95 -7.09 33.07
N PRO A 137 11.49 -6.01 32.46
CA PRO A 137 11.20 -4.67 32.92
C PRO A 137 9.69 -4.38 32.86
N PRO A 138 9.16 -3.50 33.73
CA PRO A 138 7.77 -3.05 33.62
C PRO A 138 7.53 -2.42 32.24
N TYR A 139 6.30 -2.53 31.73
CA TYR A 139 5.92 -1.96 30.44
C TYR A 139 6.29 -0.47 30.38
N VAL A 140 6.98 -0.08 29.31
CA VAL A 140 7.48 1.27 29.11
C VAL A 140 6.76 1.85 27.90
N ASP A 141 6.09 3.00 28.06
CA ASP A 141 5.41 3.67 26.94
C ASP A 141 6.46 4.31 26.02
N MET A 142 6.83 3.58 24.97
CA MET A 142 7.93 3.91 24.05
C MET A 142 7.73 5.21 23.26
N LYS A 143 6.59 5.89 23.42
CA LYS A 143 6.35 7.26 22.95
C LYS A 143 7.27 8.30 23.60
N THR A 144 7.96 7.97 24.70
CA THR A 144 8.90 8.89 25.37
C THR A 144 10.34 8.70 24.86
N PRO A 145 10.99 9.72 24.28
CA PRO A 145 12.40 9.65 23.87
C PRO A 145 13.33 9.27 25.04
N GLY A 146 14.27 8.35 24.79
CA GLY A 146 15.22 7.82 25.78
C GLY A 146 14.79 6.48 26.41
N GLN A 147 13.49 6.22 26.57
CA GLN A 147 13.00 4.97 27.15
C GLN A 147 13.29 3.74 26.27
N VAL A 148 13.26 3.89 24.95
CA VAL A 148 13.69 2.86 23.99
C VAL A 148 15.14 2.44 24.20
N ALA A 149 16.05 3.41 24.41
CA ALA A 149 17.46 3.14 24.65
C ALA A 149 17.70 2.35 25.96
N ASP A 150 16.90 2.60 26.99
CA ASP A 150 16.98 1.84 28.25
C ASP A 150 16.41 0.43 28.13
N VAL A 151 15.38 0.21 27.31
CA VAL A 151 14.89 -1.13 26.97
C VAL A 151 15.94 -1.90 26.17
N LEU A 152 16.55 -1.29 25.15
CA LEU A 152 17.66 -1.88 24.38
C LEU A 152 18.86 -2.23 25.26
N ARG A 153 19.24 -1.36 26.21
CA ARG A 153 20.34 -1.62 27.15
C ARG A 153 20.06 -2.81 28.08
N LYS A 154 18.82 -2.96 28.54
CA LYS A 154 18.39 -4.11 29.36
C LYS A 154 18.33 -5.40 28.53
N LEU A 155 17.81 -5.33 27.31
CA LEU A 155 17.82 -6.43 26.36
C LEU A 155 19.25 -6.92 26.07
N LEU A 156 20.21 -6.00 25.92
CA LEU A 156 21.62 -6.32 25.73
C LEU A 156 22.26 -7.02 26.93
N ALA A 157 21.94 -6.59 28.15
CA ALA A 157 22.43 -7.24 29.37
C ALA A 157 21.99 -8.72 29.43
N VAL A 158 20.74 -9.00 29.05
CA VAL A 158 20.18 -10.36 29.00
C VAL A 158 20.69 -11.16 27.79
N ALA A 159 20.82 -10.54 26.62
CA ALA A 159 21.36 -11.18 25.42
C ALA A 159 22.82 -11.63 25.58
N ASN A 160 23.60 -10.93 26.41
CA ASN A 160 24.96 -11.32 26.80
C ASN A 160 25.01 -12.59 27.69
N GLY A 161 23.86 -13.07 28.21
CA GLY A 161 23.72 -14.28 29.03
C GLY A 161 23.47 -15.58 28.27
N THR A 162 23.77 -15.61 26.95
CA THR A 162 23.63 -16.78 26.04
C THR A 162 22.19 -17.23 25.79
N LEU A 163 21.54 -16.60 24.80
CA LEU A 163 20.20 -16.93 24.32
C LEU A 163 20.18 -17.28 22.83
N ASP A 164 20.94 -18.31 22.45
CA ASP A 164 21.13 -18.78 21.06
C ASP A 164 19.84 -18.82 20.22
N LYS A 165 18.74 -19.32 20.81
CA LYS A 165 17.44 -19.44 20.14
C LYS A 165 16.85 -18.08 19.74
N GLU A 166 16.93 -17.09 20.63
CA GLU A 166 16.33 -15.78 20.38
C GLU A 166 17.26 -14.89 19.52
N LEU A 167 18.57 -15.09 19.60
CA LEU A 167 19.53 -14.55 18.62
C LEU A 167 19.25 -15.14 17.21
N GLN A 168 19.07 -16.45 17.09
CA GLN A 168 18.70 -17.10 15.83
C GLN A 168 17.35 -16.61 15.28
N ASN A 169 16.36 -16.37 16.14
CA ASN A 169 15.07 -15.78 15.75
C ASN A 169 15.22 -14.37 15.14
N LEU A 170 16.21 -13.58 15.58
CA LEU A 170 16.58 -12.28 15.01
C LEU A 170 17.56 -12.39 13.80
N GLY A 171 17.85 -13.60 13.34
CA GLY A 171 18.80 -13.87 12.26
C GLY A 171 20.27 -13.59 12.62
N ILE A 172 20.61 -13.61 13.91
CA ILE A 172 21.98 -13.47 14.43
C ILE A 172 22.57 -14.86 14.67
N ASP A 173 23.77 -15.13 14.13
CA ASP A 173 24.53 -16.34 14.50
C ASP A 173 25.07 -16.17 15.94
N PRO A 174 24.68 -17.03 16.90
CA PRO A 174 25.12 -16.89 18.29
C PRO A 174 26.63 -17.00 18.47
N ARG A 175 27.32 -17.84 17.70
CA ARG A 175 28.78 -18.01 17.79
C ARG A 175 29.49 -16.77 17.27
N GLN A 176 28.97 -16.20 16.19
CA GLN A 176 29.47 -14.94 15.67
C GLN A 176 29.27 -13.83 16.71
N PHE A 177 28.07 -13.75 17.32
CA PHE A 177 27.74 -12.79 18.36
C PHE A 177 28.68 -12.90 19.57
N GLU A 178 28.81 -14.09 20.18
CA GLU A 178 29.70 -14.33 21.33
C GLU A 178 31.17 -13.97 21.04
N SER A 179 31.64 -14.18 19.82
CA SER A 179 33.03 -13.85 19.42
C SER A 179 33.33 -12.35 19.30
N MET A 180 32.31 -11.49 19.32
CA MET A 180 32.45 -10.04 19.15
C MET A 180 32.68 -9.29 20.47
N PRO A 181 33.49 -8.21 20.47
CA PRO A 181 33.51 -7.23 21.55
C PRO A 181 32.11 -6.70 21.90
N GLU A 182 31.89 -6.36 23.17
CA GLU A 182 30.58 -5.90 23.67
C GLU A 182 29.98 -4.74 22.86
N ALA A 183 30.80 -3.76 22.46
CA ALA A 183 30.35 -2.65 21.62
C ALA A 183 29.87 -3.10 20.22
N GLN A 184 30.48 -4.14 19.66
CA GLN A 184 30.08 -4.72 18.36
C GLN A 184 28.83 -5.60 18.50
N ARG A 185 28.71 -6.39 19.59
CA ARG A 185 27.47 -7.09 19.96
C ARG A 185 26.29 -6.12 20.11
N SER A 186 26.52 -5.00 20.80
CA SER A 186 25.55 -3.93 20.99
C SER A 186 25.04 -3.35 19.66
N ALA A 187 25.96 -2.98 18.77
CA ALA A 187 25.62 -2.50 17.44
C ALA A 187 24.90 -3.58 16.60
N MET A 188 25.35 -4.84 16.64
CA MET A 188 24.75 -5.94 15.88
C MET A 188 23.30 -6.21 16.31
N LEU A 189 23.04 -6.37 17.61
CA LEU A 189 21.68 -6.61 18.12
C LEU A 189 20.77 -5.42 17.82
N THR A 190 21.23 -4.19 18.04
CA THR A 190 20.45 -2.97 17.77
C THR A 190 20.10 -2.87 16.29
N ASN A 191 21.05 -3.12 15.39
CA ASN A 191 20.83 -3.07 13.95
C ASN A 191 19.89 -4.18 13.47
N HIS A 192 20.10 -5.43 13.89
CA HIS A 192 19.20 -6.54 13.55
C HIS A 192 17.78 -6.29 14.05
N LEU A 193 17.63 -5.74 15.25
CA LEU A 193 16.33 -5.41 15.81
C LEU A 193 15.66 -4.27 15.05
N LYS A 194 16.37 -3.18 14.72
CA LYS A 194 15.87 -2.12 13.83
C LYS A 194 15.41 -2.69 12.48
N THR A 195 16.26 -3.46 11.82
CA THR A 195 16.00 -4.05 10.50
C THR A 195 14.79 -5.00 10.55
N SER A 196 14.78 -5.99 11.44
CA SER A 196 13.65 -6.94 11.59
C SER A 196 12.34 -6.22 11.92
N THR A 197 12.40 -5.20 12.77
CA THR A 197 11.23 -4.40 13.15
C THR A 197 10.69 -3.61 11.94
N ILE A 198 11.56 -2.99 11.15
CA ILE A 198 11.17 -2.26 9.93
C ILE A 198 10.68 -3.22 8.83
N GLU A 199 11.29 -4.39 8.66
CA GLU A 199 10.85 -5.45 7.74
C GLU A 199 9.41 -5.89 8.06
N HIS A 200 9.12 -6.19 9.32
CA HIS A 200 7.78 -6.57 9.77
C HIS A 200 6.78 -5.43 9.59
N SER A 201 7.03 -4.27 10.21
CA SER A 201 6.10 -3.14 10.20
C SER A 201 5.83 -2.60 8.78
N PHE A 202 6.82 -2.64 7.88
CA PHE A 202 6.60 -2.27 6.48
C PHE A 202 5.91 -3.39 5.69
N GLY A 203 6.25 -4.66 5.93
CA GLY A 203 5.50 -5.81 5.41
C GLY A 203 4.03 -5.82 5.83
N ASP A 204 3.70 -5.18 6.95
CA ASP A 204 2.33 -4.97 7.43
C ASP A 204 1.59 -3.82 6.73
N THR A 205 2.27 -2.98 5.95
CA THR A 205 1.65 -1.99 5.05
C THR A 205 1.23 -2.57 3.69
N VAL A 206 1.54 -3.84 3.41
CA VAL A 206 1.14 -4.52 2.18
C VAL A 206 -0.38 -4.68 2.10
N GLY A 207 -0.96 -4.26 0.98
CA GLY A 207 -2.41 -4.24 0.85
C GLY A 207 -3.08 -3.22 1.76
N LEU A 208 -2.35 -2.22 2.30
CA LEU A 208 -2.96 -1.10 3.01
C LEU A 208 -3.96 -0.39 2.08
N CYS A 209 -5.23 -0.40 2.45
CA CYS A 209 -6.29 0.21 1.66
C CYS A 209 -6.82 1.44 2.40
N PRO A 210 -6.69 2.66 1.84
CA PRO A 210 -7.51 3.78 2.26
C PRO A 210 -8.97 3.39 2.10
N VAL A 211 -9.78 3.58 3.15
CA VAL A 211 -11.21 3.26 3.14
C VAL A 211 -12.06 4.53 3.07
N MET A 212 -11.57 5.64 3.63
CA MET A 212 -12.28 6.91 3.67
C MET A 212 -11.31 8.10 3.69
N THR A 213 -11.72 9.18 3.03
CA THR A 213 -10.99 10.45 2.95
C THR A 213 -11.88 11.57 3.43
N PHE A 214 -11.32 12.44 4.27
CA PHE A 214 -11.99 13.56 4.89
C PHE A 214 -11.27 14.84 4.52
N GLU A 215 -12.03 15.91 4.29
CA GLU A 215 -11.49 17.22 3.99
C GLU A 215 -12.13 18.25 4.92
N GLU A 216 -11.31 19.21 5.33
CA GLU A 216 -11.68 20.41 6.05
C GLU A 216 -11.05 21.60 5.30
N TRP A 217 -11.83 22.66 5.07
CA TRP A 217 -11.32 23.90 4.50
C TRP A 217 -12.01 25.11 5.17
N ASN A 218 -11.25 25.96 5.83
CA ASN A 218 -11.75 27.15 6.53
C ASN A 218 -10.72 28.28 6.42
N ASN A 219 -11.15 29.47 5.97
CA ASN A 219 -10.37 30.72 5.96
C ASN A 219 -8.90 30.61 5.48
N GLY A 220 -8.65 29.81 4.44
CA GLY A 220 -7.32 29.64 3.84
C GLY A 220 -6.45 28.56 4.46
N ALA A 221 -6.89 27.90 5.53
CA ALA A 221 -6.32 26.64 6.01
C ALA A 221 -7.15 25.46 5.44
N GLY A 222 -6.48 24.47 4.87
CA GLY A 222 -7.09 23.19 4.51
C GLY A 222 -6.42 22.04 5.25
N ARG A 223 -7.14 20.95 5.50
CA ARG A 223 -6.61 19.70 6.05
C ARG A 223 -7.25 18.52 5.35
N ILE A 224 -6.46 17.46 5.13
CA ILE A 224 -6.96 16.16 4.68
C ILE A 224 -6.72 15.14 5.79
N GLY A 225 -7.77 14.38 6.10
CA GLY A 225 -7.76 13.21 6.96
C GLY A 225 -7.91 11.93 6.13
N VAL A 226 -7.20 10.88 6.49
CA VAL A 226 -7.26 9.56 5.84
C VAL A 226 -7.50 8.50 6.91
N VAL A 227 -8.53 7.69 6.70
CA VAL A 227 -8.70 6.41 7.41
C VAL A 227 -8.34 5.30 6.43
N ALA A 228 -7.39 4.45 6.83
CA ALA A 228 -6.93 3.30 6.06
C ALA A 228 -6.96 2.03 6.92
N VAL A 229 -6.98 0.88 6.26
CA VAL A 229 -7.07 -0.44 6.92
C VAL A 229 -5.98 -1.35 6.37
N SER A 230 -5.24 -2.00 7.27
CA SER A 230 -4.39 -3.15 6.96
C SER A 230 -5.04 -4.44 7.49
N SER A 231 -4.92 -5.54 6.74
CA SER A 231 -5.41 -6.86 7.17
C SER A 231 -4.69 -7.98 6.43
N ALA A 232 -4.59 -9.17 7.05
CA ALA A 232 -4.04 -10.35 6.40
C ALA A 232 -4.76 -10.67 5.07
N MET A 233 -6.09 -10.57 5.04
CA MET A 233 -6.88 -10.79 3.82
C MET A 233 -6.51 -9.84 2.66
N MET A 234 -6.17 -8.58 2.94
CA MET A 234 -5.80 -7.63 1.89
C MET A 234 -4.35 -7.81 1.45
N ARG A 235 -3.46 -8.18 2.37
CA ARG A 235 -2.07 -8.59 2.09
C ARG A 235 -2.01 -9.82 1.19
N ASP A 236 -2.74 -10.88 1.55
CA ASP A 236 -2.85 -12.12 0.77
C ASP A 236 -3.40 -11.84 -0.62
N PHE A 237 -4.38 -10.93 -0.72
CA PHE A 237 -4.91 -10.50 -2.02
C PHE A 237 -3.85 -9.76 -2.86
N ALA A 238 -3.10 -8.81 -2.29
CA ALA A 238 -2.02 -8.12 -2.99
C ALA A 238 -0.93 -9.11 -3.49
N GLN A 239 -0.56 -10.09 -2.68
CA GLN A 239 0.35 -11.19 -3.08
C GLN A 239 -0.24 -12.05 -4.20
N GLN A 240 -1.53 -12.38 -4.11
CA GLN A 240 -2.23 -13.16 -5.14
C GLN A 240 -2.31 -12.41 -6.47
N VAL A 241 -2.43 -11.08 -6.49
CA VAL A 241 -2.45 -10.29 -7.74
C VAL A 241 -1.17 -10.53 -8.54
N LEU A 242 -0.01 -10.51 -7.88
CA LEU A 242 1.29 -10.76 -8.52
C LEU A 242 1.52 -12.24 -8.86
N ARG A 243 1.05 -13.16 -8.01
CA ARG A 243 1.28 -14.62 -8.17
C ARG A 243 0.33 -15.28 -9.17
N LEU A 244 -0.98 -15.03 -9.04
CA LEU A 244 -2.03 -15.70 -9.82
C LEU A 244 -2.19 -15.14 -11.22
N ARG A 245 -1.61 -13.97 -11.53
CA ARG A 245 -1.52 -13.48 -12.92
C ARG A 245 -2.89 -13.42 -13.63
N GLY A 246 -3.91 -13.05 -12.87
CA GLY A 246 -5.30 -12.92 -13.32
C GLY A 246 -6.16 -14.17 -13.12
N GLU A 247 -5.58 -15.32 -12.74
CA GLU A 247 -6.31 -16.57 -12.43
C GLU A 247 -6.99 -16.51 -11.05
N PHE A 248 -7.98 -15.65 -10.91
CA PHE A 248 -8.81 -15.53 -9.71
C PHE A 248 -10.15 -16.25 -9.87
N PRO A 249 -10.68 -16.88 -8.80
CA PRO A 249 -12.05 -17.36 -8.79
C PRO A 249 -13.02 -16.17 -8.82
N ALA A 250 -14.02 -16.24 -9.69
CA ALA A 250 -15.13 -15.29 -9.72
C ALA A 250 -16.05 -15.50 -8.51
N ASN A 251 -16.55 -14.40 -7.93
CA ASN A 251 -17.56 -14.41 -6.87
C ASN A 251 -18.80 -13.60 -7.30
N PRO A 252 -19.79 -14.24 -7.97
CA PRO A 252 -20.97 -13.55 -8.49
C PRO A 252 -21.78 -12.76 -7.45
N ALA A 253 -21.79 -13.23 -6.19
CA ALA A 253 -22.48 -12.54 -5.09
C ALA A 253 -21.85 -11.17 -4.75
N ARG A 254 -20.63 -10.91 -5.23
CA ARG A 254 -19.93 -9.63 -5.05
C ARG A 254 -19.83 -8.79 -6.33
N ALA A 255 -20.45 -9.23 -7.43
CA ALA A 255 -20.35 -8.56 -8.72
C ALA A 255 -20.86 -7.11 -8.69
N GLN A 256 -20.12 -6.18 -9.32
CA GLN A 256 -20.48 -4.75 -9.34
C GLN A 256 -20.36 -4.16 -10.74
N ASP A 257 -21.28 -3.25 -11.05
CA ASP A 257 -21.21 -2.44 -12.27
C ASP A 257 -20.29 -1.24 -12.05
N LEU A 258 -19.02 -1.41 -12.42
CA LEU A 258 -17.97 -0.39 -12.33
C LEU A 258 -18.23 0.84 -13.21
N SER A 259 -19.20 0.83 -14.14
CA SER A 259 -19.54 2.05 -14.89
C SER A 259 -20.10 3.13 -13.98
N LYS A 260 -20.92 2.73 -12.97
CA LYS A 260 -21.56 3.61 -11.98
C LYS A 260 -20.54 4.37 -11.13
N LEU A 261 -19.40 3.76 -10.85
CA LEU A 261 -18.27 4.37 -10.12
C LEU A 261 -17.79 5.67 -10.79
N THR A 262 -17.88 5.75 -12.12
CA THR A 262 -17.37 6.88 -12.91
C THR A 262 -18.48 7.78 -13.49
N GLY A 263 -19.74 7.49 -13.15
CA GLY A 263 -20.90 8.22 -13.66
C GLY A 263 -21.09 9.60 -13.04
N ASP A 264 -20.75 9.74 -11.76
CA ASP A 264 -20.88 11.00 -11.01
C ASP A 264 -19.51 11.63 -10.76
N LYS A 265 -19.14 12.60 -11.61
CA LYS A 265 -17.88 13.34 -11.49
C LYS A 265 -17.73 14.11 -10.18
N THR A 266 -18.85 14.47 -9.54
CA THR A 266 -18.80 15.28 -8.32
C THR A 266 -18.22 14.43 -7.18
N LYS A 267 -18.69 13.19 -7.04
CA LYS A 267 -18.18 12.23 -6.05
C LYS A 267 -16.71 11.89 -6.22
N LEU A 268 -16.25 11.80 -7.46
CA LEU A 268 -14.84 11.57 -7.80
C LEU A 268 -13.90 12.66 -7.28
N ILE A 269 -14.40 13.86 -6.93
CA ILE A 269 -13.56 14.95 -6.39
C ILE A 269 -12.94 14.55 -5.05
N SER A 270 -13.66 13.87 -4.16
CA SER A 270 -13.14 13.46 -2.84
C SER A 270 -12.56 12.03 -2.83
N ASP A 271 -12.59 11.34 -3.97
CA ASP A 271 -11.99 10.01 -4.11
C ASP A 271 -10.48 10.11 -4.37
N PHE A 272 -9.71 9.47 -3.50
CA PHE A 272 -8.25 9.34 -3.59
C PHE A 272 -7.79 7.92 -3.23
N GLY A 273 -6.67 7.51 -3.82
CA GLY A 273 -5.98 6.28 -3.44
C GLY A 273 -6.56 5.02 -4.06
N VAL A 274 -6.07 3.88 -3.58
CA VAL A 274 -6.55 2.57 -4.03
C VAL A 274 -7.85 2.14 -3.33
N ARG A 275 -8.66 1.36 -4.03
CA ARG A 275 -9.80 0.59 -3.49
C ARG A 275 -9.82 -0.79 -4.13
N ARG A 276 -10.03 -1.84 -3.33
CA ARG A 276 -10.36 -3.18 -3.84
C ARG A 276 -11.86 -3.24 -4.11
N MET A 277 -12.22 -3.60 -5.34
CA MET A 277 -13.62 -3.77 -5.78
C MET A 277 -13.76 -5.08 -6.57
N PHE A 278 -14.91 -5.29 -7.18
CA PHE A 278 -15.20 -6.45 -8.02
C PHE A 278 -15.89 -5.98 -9.30
N ASP A 279 -15.64 -6.64 -10.43
CA ASP A 279 -16.29 -6.32 -11.70
C ASP A 279 -17.67 -6.99 -11.86
N SER A 280 -18.29 -6.86 -13.04
CA SER A 280 -19.62 -7.40 -13.33
C SER A 280 -19.68 -8.93 -13.32
N GLN A 281 -18.54 -9.62 -13.35
CA GLN A 281 -18.44 -11.08 -13.23
C GLN A 281 -18.09 -11.52 -11.80
N GLY A 282 -17.87 -10.56 -10.89
CA GLY A 282 -17.40 -10.85 -9.54
C GLY A 282 -15.91 -11.21 -9.50
N LEU A 283 -15.12 -10.86 -10.52
CA LEU A 283 -13.65 -10.96 -10.44
C LEU A 283 -13.09 -9.74 -9.70
N PRO A 284 -12.02 -9.91 -8.89
CA PRO A 284 -11.46 -8.80 -8.14
C PRO A 284 -10.75 -7.79 -9.05
N VAL A 285 -10.90 -6.52 -8.71
CA VAL A 285 -10.19 -5.40 -9.33
C VAL A 285 -9.57 -4.50 -8.27
N VAL A 286 -8.52 -3.77 -8.64
CA VAL A 286 -7.98 -2.68 -7.83
C VAL A 286 -8.13 -1.41 -8.62
N VAL A 287 -8.95 -0.48 -8.12
CA VAL A 287 -9.15 0.84 -8.68
C VAL A 287 -8.26 1.82 -7.95
N SER A 288 -7.73 2.84 -8.63
CA SER A 288 -6.87 3.87 -8.07
C SER A 288 -7.30 5.24 -8.57
N PHE A 289 -7.55 6.16 -7.63
CA PHE A 289 -8.04 7.51 -7.88
C PHE A 289 -6.94 8.53 -7.59
N ALA A 290 -6.57 9.30 -8.62
CA ALA A 290 -5.61 10.39 -8.48
C ALA A 290 -6.05 11.61 -9.28
N GLN A 291 -5.58 12.78 -8.83
CA GLN A 291 -6.00 14.07 -9.34
C GLN A 291 -4.81 15.01 -9.49
N TRP A 292 -4.87 15.93 -10.44
CA TRP A 292 -3.89 16.99 -10.61
C TRP A 292 -4.52 18.31 -11.05
N ALA A 293 -3.77 19.40 -10.87
CA ALA A 293 -4.18 20.73 -11.26
C ALA A 293 -3.88 20.99 -12.74
N SER A 294 -4.87 21.45 -13.51
CA SER A 294 -4.57 22.15 -14.77
C SER A 294 -4.16 23.59 -14.44
N ALA A 295 -2.86 23.87 -14.53
CA ALA A 295 -2.27 25.18 -14.20
C ALA A 295 -2.57 26.29 -15.23
N TYR A 296 -3.25 25.98 -16.35
CA TYR A 296 -3.56 26.96 -17.38
C TYR A 296 -4.57 28.02 -16.89
N ARG A 297 -4.31 29.29 -17.23
CA ARG A 297 -5.15 30.46 -16.86
C ARG A 297 -5.34 31.46 -18.01
N GLY A 298 -4.90 31.12 -19.22
CA GLY A 298 -5.14 31.93 -20.42
C GLY A 298 -6.48 31.60 -21.10
N THR A 299 -6.68 32.16 -22.29
CA THR A 299 -7.92 32.00 -23.08
C THR A 299 -7.78 31.10 -24.31
N ASP A 300 -6.56 30.66 -24.65
CA ASP A 300 -6.32 29.79 -25.82
C ASP A 300 -6.81 28.34 -25.53
N PRO A 301 -7.80 27.83 -26.28
CA PRO A 301 -8.34 26.49 -26.08
C PRO A 301 -7.33 25.36 -26.34
N ALA A 302 -6.36 25.55 -27.26
CA ALA A 302 -5.37 24.54 -27.60
C ALA A 302 -4.34 24.39 -26.48
N MET A 303 -3.85 25.51 -25.95
CA MET A 303 -3.01 25.51 -24.74
C MET A 303 -3.78 24.96 -23.54
N ALA A 304 -5.06 25.30 -23.37
CA ALA A 304 -5.89 24.73 -22.32
C ALA A 304 -6.04 23.20 -22.44
N ALA A 305 -6.07 22.63 -23.64
CA ALA A 305 -6.06 21.18 -23.86
C ALA A 305 -4.72 20.56 -23.43
N ASN A 306 -3.59 21.09 -23.95
CA ASN A 306 -2.25 20.59 -23.63
C ASN A 306 -1.98 20.53 -22.10
N TYR A 307 -2.42 21.54 -21.35
CA TYR A 307 -2.26 21.55 -19.88
C TYR A 307 -3.19 20.55 -19.16
N ARG A 308 -4.37 20.24 -19.72
CA ARG A 308 -5.22 19.17 -19.18
C ARG A 308 -4.63 17.79 -19.44
N ASP A 309 -4.05 17.58 -20.62
CA ASP A 309 -3.40 16.30 -20.97
C ASP A 309 -2.14 16.07 -20.12
N ALA A 310 -1.32 17.10 -19.90
CA ALA A 310 -0.20 17.05 -18.96
C ALA A 310 -0.65 16.73 -17.52
N ALA A 311 -1.75 17.34 -17.06
CA ALA A 311 -2.34 17.04 -15.76
C ALA A 311 -2.92 15.62 -15.67
N ALA A 312 -3.52 15.10 -16.77
CA ALA A 312 -4.01 13.72 -16.86
C ALA A 312 -2.84 12.72 -16.76
N HIS A 313 -1.74 12.93 -17.49
CA HIS A 313 -0.55 12.07 -17.38
C HIS A 313 0.07 12.10 -15.97
N GLN A 314 0.08 13.26 -15.31
CA GLN A 314 0.58 13.36 -13.93
C GLN A 314 -0.34 12.61 -12.94
N ALA A 315 -1.66 12.71 -13.12
CA ALA A 315 -2.62 11.94 -12.32
C ALA A 315 -2.52 10.42 -12.60
N GLU A 316 -2.34 10.01 -13.86
CA GLU A 316 -2.09 8.61 -14.24
C GLU A 316 -0.82 8.06 -13.55
N ALA A 317 0.29 8.79 -13.58
CA ALA A 317 1.52 8.40 -12.90
C ALA A 317 1.37 8.29 -11.37
N ILE A 318 0.57 9.16 -10.75
CA ILE A 318 0.25 9.07 -9.31
C ILE A 318 -0.61 7.84 -9.03
N ALA A 319 -1.66 7.59 -9.82
CA ALA A 319 -2.55 6.44 -9.63
C ALA A 319 -1.84 5.10 -9.84
N ASP A 320 -0.95 5.00 -10.84
CA ASP A 320 -0.11 3.82 -11.06
C ASP A 320 0.94 3.65 -9.94
N GLY A 321 1.49 4.75 -9.41
CA GLY A 321 2.32 4.75 -8.21
C GLY A 321 1.59 4.22 -6.98
N GLN A 322 0.34 4.60 -6.77
CA GLN A 322 -0.50 4.09 -5.68
C GLN A 322 -0.85 2.60 -5.84
N LEU A 323 -1.08 2.13 -7.07
CA LEU A 323 -1.25 0.69 -7.37
C LEU A 323 0.05 -0.09 -7.12
N ALA A 324 1.20 0.50 -7.44
CA ALA A 324 2.49 -0.07 -7.07
C ALA A 324 2.64 -0.15 -5.55
N ASP A 325 2.40 0.93 -4.81
CA ASP A 325 2.55 0.94 -3.35
C ASP A 325 1.64 -0.11 -2.67
N PHE A 326 0.38 -0.24 -3.12
CA PHE A 326 -0.56 -1.26 -2.63
C PHE A 326 -0.07 -2.71 -2.84
N LEU A 327 0.56 -2.98 -3.99
CA LEU A 327 0.99 -4.32 -4.40
C LEU A 327 2.42 -4.66 -3.98
N LYS A 328 3.32 -3.69 -3.80
CA LYS A 328 4.77 -3.95 -3.91
C LYS A 328 5.57 -4.11 -2.64
N GLY A 329 5.01 -3.89 -1.44
CA GLY A 329 5.60 -4.54 -0.26
C GLY A 329 5.46 -6.07 -0.29
N SER A 330 4.71 -6.62 -1.27
CA SER A 330 4.70 -8.04 -1.65
C SER A 330 5.72 -8.40 -2.74
N ILE A 331 6.63 -7.50 -3.16
CA ILE A 331 7.96 -7.99 -3.53
C ILE A 331 8.45 -8.70 -2.28
N SER A 332 8.63 -10.03 -2.34
CA SER A 332 9.24 -10.78 -1.25
C SER A 332 10.46 -9.98 -0.80
N TYR A 333 10.49 -9.56 0.46
CA TYR A 333 11.69 -8.94 1.03
C TYR A 333 12.75 -10.06 1.07
N ASP A 334 13.43 -10.21 -0.06
CA ASP A 334 14.66 -10.94 -0.20
C ASP A 334 15.74 -9.92 0.14
N ARG A 335 16.34 -10.08 1.32
CA ARG A 335 17.46 -9.24 1.79
C ARG A 335 18.60 -9.21 0.77
N ASN A 336 18.72 -10.22 -0.09
CA ASN A 336 19.72 -10.30 -1.14
C ASN A 336 19.36 -9.49 -2.40
N SER A 337 18.10 -9.08 -2.57
CA SER A 337 17.66 -8.22 -3.67
C SER A 337 18.19 -6.79 -3.52
N THR A 338 18.35 -6.08 -4.63
CA THR A 338 18.78 -4.66 -4.62
C THR A 338 17.87 -3.79 -3.75
N THR A 339 16.56 -4.04 -3.79
CA THR A 339 15.56 -3.32 -2.98
C THR A 339 15.73 -3.64 -1.49
N GLY A 340 15.95 -4.91 -1.13
CA GLY A 340 16.22 -5.32 0.25
C GLY A 340 17.48 -4.66 0.83
N GLN A 341 18.57 -4.66 0.06
CA GLN A 341 19.82 -3.99 0.45
C GLN A 341 19.70 -2.46 0.55
N GLU A 342 18.86 -1.82 -0.26
CA GLU A 342 18.59 -0.37 -0.14
C GLU A 342 17.76 -0.09 1.14
N ILE A 343 16.75 -0.91 1.43
CA ILE A 343 15.95 -0.83 2.67
C ILE A 343 16.83 -1.01 3.92
N ASP A 344 17.72 -2.01 3.95
CA ASP A 344 18.62 -2.24 5.08
C ASP A 344 19.52 -1.04 5.38
N ARG A 345 20.05 -0.41 4.34
CA ARG A 345 20.89 0.79 4.48
C ARG A 345 20.11 1.95 5.05
N ILE A 346 18.87 2.15 4.61
CA ILE A 346 17.99 3.20 5.13
C ILE A 346 17.67 2.90 6.61
N ALA A 347 17.26 1.67 6.93
CA ALA A 347 16.92 1.22 8.29
C ALA A 347 18.05 1.42 9.31
N VAL A 348 19.29 1.04 8.95
CA VAL A 348 20.47 1.19 9.82
C VAL A 348 20.91 2.65 9.95
N SER A 349 20.62 3.51 8.97
CA SER A 349 21.00 4.93 9.00
C SER A 349 20.19 5.80 9.99
N LEU A 350 19.13 5.26 10.59
CA LEU A 350 18.24 6.00 11.47
C LEU A 350 18.82 6.23 12.89
N PRO A 351 18.55 7.40 13.50
CA PRO A 351 18.81 7.63 14.93
C PRO A 351 18.17 6.58 15.83
N ASP A 352 18.77 6.33 17.00
CA ASP A 352 18.20 5.41 18.00
C ASP A 352 16.93 5.98 18.68
N SER A 353 16.71 7.29 18.58
CA SER A 353 15.48 7.97 18.97
C SER A 353 14.51 8.04 17.79
N SER A 354 13.60 7.08 17.68
CA SER A 354 12.59 7.05 16.62
C SER A 354 11.44 8.02 16.92
N SER A 355 11.48 9.24 16.36
CA SER A 355 10.27 10.08 16.31
C SER A 355 9.32 9.61 15.19
N VAL A 356 8.06 10.07 15.24
CA VAL A 356 7.11 9.86 14.13
C VAL A 356 7.62 10.52 12.84
N GLU A 357 8.38 11.61 12.93
CA GLU A 357 8.93 12.30 11.75
C GLU A 357 10.09 11.53 11.11
N ASP A 358 10.97 10.92 11.92
CA ASP A 358 12.00 10.00 11.42
C ASP A 358 11.36 8.77 10.75
N THR A 359 10.24 8.30 11.32
CA THR A 359 9.46 7.17 10.77
C THR A 359 8.77 7.54 9.46
N LYS A 360 8.23 8.77 9.32
CA LYS A 360 7.72 9.29 8.03
C LYS A 360 8.81 9.34 6.98
N ARG A 361 9.98 9.87 7.34
CA ARG A 361 11.13 9.98 6.45
C ARG A 361 11.60 8.59 5.98
N LEU A 362 11.71 7.63 6.88
CA LEU A 362 11.99 6.22 6.56
C LEU A 362 11.02 5.69 5.50
N ILE A 363 9.70 5.80 5.75
CA ILE A 363 8.69 5.22 4.86
C ILE A 363 8.68 5.91 3.49
N ASP A 364 8.91 7.22 3.43
CA ASP A 364 9.05 7.96 2.17
C ASP A 364 10.34 7.58 1.40
N GLU A 365 11.47 7.42 2.08
CA GLU A 365 12.70 6.90 1.48
C GLU A 365 12.53 5.45 0.98
N MET A 366 11.81 4.59 1.72
CA MET A 366 11.46 3.23 1.30
C MET A 366 10.51 3.22 0.08
N HIS A 367 9.46 4.05 0.06
CA HIS A 367 8.60 4.20 -1.12
C HIS A 367 9.39 4.67 -2.35
N LYS A 368 10.39 5.56 -2.18
CA LYS A 368 11.28 5.99 -3.27
C LYS A 368 12.19 4.85 -3.74
N ALA A 369 12.82 4.10 -2.83
CA ALA A 369 13.65 2.93 -3.15
C ALA A 369 12.84 1.87 -3.92
N ILE A 370 11.63 1.57 -3.44
CA ILE A 370 10.67 0.71 -4.13
C ILE A 370 10.40 1.28 -5.52
N LYS A 371 9.91 2.52 -5.66
CA LYS A 371 9.57 3.13 -6.96
C LYS A 371 10.73 3.15 -7.97
N ARG A 372 11.98 3.33 -7.53
CA ARG A 372 13.19 3.27 -8.38
C ARG A 372 13.53 1.86 -8.86
N THR A 373 13.46 0.88 -7.97
CA THR A 373 13.78 -0.53 -8.28
C THR A 373 12.61 -1.27 -8.92
N ALA A 374 11.42 -0.68 -8.83
CA ALA A 374 10.15 -1.24 -9.26
C ALA A 374 9.90 -1.15 -10.78
N ASN A 375 10.49 -2.09 -11.54
CA ASN A 375 9.89 -2.51 -12.81
C ASN A 375 8.57 -3.27 -12.56
N VAL A 376 7.51 -2.56 -12.13
CA VAL A 376 6.14 -3.07 -12.22
C VAL A 376 5.64 -2.91 -13.64
N ASN A 377 5.90 -3.94 -14.45
CA ASN A 377 5.05 -4.23 -15.58
C ASN A 377 3.76 -4.88 -15.05
N LEU A 378 2.95 -4.11 -14.32
CA LEU A 378 1.58 -4.50 -13.97
C LEU A 378 0.82 -4.66 -15.27
N THR A 379 0.61 -5.92 -15.65
CA THR A 379 -0.17 -6.26 -16.82
C THR A 379 -1.65 -6.03 -16.48
N GLY A 380 -2.51 -5.88 -17.48
CA GLY A 380 -3.94 -5.64 -17.25
C GLY A 380 -4.31 -4.29 -16.59
N LEU A 381 -3.37 -3.34 -16.45
CA LEU A 381 -3.68 -1.95 -16.14
C LEU A 381 -4.44 -1.30 -17.31
N ARG A 382 -5.47 -0.52 -16.97
CA ARG A 382 -6.16 0.37 -17.91
C ARG A 382 -6.73 1.60 -17.23
N THR A 383 -6.87 2.68 -17.97
CA THR A 383 -7.67 3.83 -17.56
C THR A 383 -9.16 3.49 -17.70
N LEU A 384 -9.92 3.59 -16.60
CA LEU A 384 -11.39 3.54 -16.62
C LEU A 384 -11.98 4.87 -17.06
N LYS A 385 -11.42 5.98 -16.57
CA LYS A 385 -11.95 7.32 -16.79
C LYS A 385 -10.84 8.36 -16.68
N VAL A 386 -10.81 9.31 -17.62
CA VAL A 386 -10.27 10.64 -17.39
C VAL A 386 -11.46 11.58 -17.22
N TRP A 387 -11.40 12.48 -16.24
CA TRP A 387 -12.47 13.42 -15.94
C TRP A 387 -11.91 14.79 -15.55
N THR A 388 -12.77 15.80 -15.66
CA THR A 388 -12.48 17.17 -15.25
C THR A 388 -13.60 17.68 -14.35
N GLY A 389 -13.25 18.53 -13.38
CA GLY A 389 -14.16 19.12 -12.41
C GLY A 389 -13.58 20.37 -11.74
N GLN A 390 -14.32 20.94 -10.81
CA GLN A 390 -13.93 22.10 -9.99
C GLN A 390 -14.26 21.80 -8.54
N HIS A 391 -13.39 22.18 -7.61
CA HIS A 391 -13.66 22.02 -6.18
C HIS A 391 -14.53 23.18 -5.68
N PRO A 392 -15.55 22.96 -4.81
CA PRO A 392 -16.36 24.05 -4.27
C PRO A 392 -15.53 25.16 -3.59
N ALA A 393 -14.47 24.80 -2.87
CA ALA A 393 -13.55 25.75 -2.23
C ALA A 393 -12.62 26.51 -3.20
N ALA A 394 -12.48 26.06 -4.45
CA ALA A 394 -11.55 26.59 -5.45
C ALA A 394 -12.18 26.58 -6.86
N PRO A 395 -13.26 27.36 -7.09
CA PRO A 395 -14.05 27.28 -8.33
C PRO A 395 -13.25 27.64 -9.58
N ASP A 396 -12.29 28.56 -9.49
CA ASP A 396 -11.45 28.99 -10.62
C ASP A 396 -10.36 27.96 -11.02
N GLN A 397 -10.31 26.81 -10.35
CA GLN A 397 -9.30 25.78 -10.57
C GLN A 397 -9.91 24.53 -11.20
N THR A 398 -9.38 24.14 -12.37
CA THR A 398 -9.75 22.88 -13.01
C THR A 398 -8.95 21.72 -12.41
N ILE A 399 -9.66 20.79 -11.78
CA ILE A 399 -9.16 19.45 -11.46
C ILE A 399 -9.17 18.63 -12.75
N VAL A 400 -8.10 17.89 -12.99
CA VAL A 400 -8.07 16.75 -13.92
C VAL A 400 -7.83 15.49 -13.10
N GLY A 401 -8.77 14.55 -13.14
CA GLY A 401 -8.68 13.30 -12.41
C GLY A 401 -8.63 12.09 -13.33
N VAL A 402 -7.92 11.06 -12.88
CA VAL A 402 -7.78 9.78 -13.58
C VAL A 402 -8.18 8.65 -12.63
N VAL A 403 -8.99 7.74 -13.15
CA VAL A 403 -9.36 6.49 -12.50
C VAL A 403 -8.62 5.37 -13.24
N ARG A 404 -7.55 4.86 -12.62
CA ARG A 404 -6.80 3.68 -13.11
C ARG A 404 -7.37 2.42 -12.50
N MET A 405 -7.22 1.30 -13.18
CA MET A 405 -7.65 0.01 -12.65
C MET A 405 -6.76 -1.13 -13.15
N TRP A 406 -6.31 -1.96 -12.21
CA TRP A 406 -5.87 -3.33 -12.48
C TRP A 406 -7.07 -4.28 -12.42
N SER A 407 -7.18 -5.23 -13.36
CA SER A 407 -8.23 -6.25 -13.34
C SER A 407 -7.71 -7.62 -13.74
N ALA A 408 -8.21 -8.67 -13.06
CA ALA A 408 -7.89 -10.06 -13.36
C ALA A 408 -8.17 -10.44 -14.83
N ALA A 409 -9.33 -10.02 -15.36
CA ALA A 409 -9.68 -10.25 -16.77
C ALA A 409 -8.76 -9.50 -17.75
N GLY A 410 -8.34 -8.26 -17.43
CA GLY A 410 -7.40 -7.49 -18.25
C GLY A 410 -6.00 -8.11 -18.28
N GLU A 411 -5.56 -8.64 -17.14
CA GLU A 411 -4.29 -9.36 -16.98
C GLU A 411 -4.27 -10.62 -17.87
N GLN A 412 -5.33 -11.44 -17.80
CA GLN A 412 -5.50 -12.62 -18.66
C GLN A 412 -5.54 -12.25 -20.15
N ALA A 413 -6.36 -11.25 -20.53
CA ALA A 413 -6.51 -10.82 -21.93
C ALA A 413 -5.17 -10.35 -22.54
N MET A 414 -4.36 -9.62 -21.78
CA MET A 414 -3.04 -9.18 -22.24
C MET A 414 -2.04 -10.34 -22.37
N ARG A 415 -2.06 -11.31 -21.45
CA ARG A 415 -1.23 -12.53 -21.56
C ARG A 415 -1.57 -13.35 -22.79
N ASN A 416 -2.86 -13.52 -23.07
CA ASN A 416 -3.35 -14.24 -24.26
C ASN A 416 -2.98 -13.53 -25.57
N ARG A 417 -2.73 -12.21 -25.55
CA ARG A 417 -2.23 -11.44 -26.71
C ARG A 417 -0.72 -11.50 -26.90
N VAL A 418 0.05 -11.68 -25.83
CA VAL A 418 1.53 -11.78 -25.87
C VAL A 418 1.99 -13.22 -26.17
N ALA A 419 1.12 -14.22 -26.01
CA ALA A 419 1.35 -15.57 -26.52
C ALA A 419 1.46 -15.55 -28.07
N PRO A 420 2.48 -16.19 -28.68
CA PRO A 420 2.71 -16.11 -30.12
C PRO A 420 1.61 -16.82 -30.91
N LYS A 421 0.86 -16.04 -31.72
CA LYS A 421 -0.19 -16.55 -32.61
C LYS A 421 0.23 -16.38 -34.08
N PRO A 422 -0.05 -17.34 -35.00
CA PRO A 422 0.36 -17.24 -36.39
C PRO A 422 -0.25 -16.05 -37.13
N ALA A 423 0.50 -15.46 -38.06
CA ALA A 423 0.11 -14.25 -38.78
C ALA A 423 -0.88 -14.52 -39.93
N ALA A 424 -1.83 -13.60 -40.10
CA ALA A 424 -2.61 -13.42 -41.34
C ALA A 424 -2.73 -11.90 -41.63
N ALA A 425 -2.86 -11.55 -42.91
CA ALA A 425 -2.45 -10.24 -43.43
C ALA A 425 -3.55 -9.16 -43.48
N SER A 426 -3.11 -7.91 -43.67
CA SER A 426 -3.90 -6.67 -43.70
C SER A 426 -4.19 -6.14 -45.12
N SER A 427 -5.16 -5.22 -45.27
CA SER A 427 -5.29 -4.36 -46.47
C SER A 427 -6.03 -3.01 -46.26
N SER A 428 -5.25 -1.91 -46.27
CA SER A 428 -5.43 -0.56 -46.89
C SER A 428 -6.69 0.36 -46.69
N VAL A 429 -6.42 1.70 -46.68
CA VAL A 429 -7.28 2.83 -46.23
C VAL A 429 -6.96 4.15 -47.01
N PRO A 430 -7.95 4.99 -47.43
CA PRO A 430 -7.78 6.47 -47.32
C PRO A 430 -9.05 7.38 -47.20
N GLY A 431 -8.98 8.42 -46.34
CA GLY A 431 -9.45 9.84 -46.54
C GLY A 431 -10.96 10.23 -46.61
N GLY A 432 -11.44 11.38 -46.11
CA GLY A 432 -10.86 12.42 -45.22
C GLY A 432 -11.53 13.81 -45.37
N ALA A 433 -11.98 14.47 -44.28
CA ALA A 433 -12.30 15.92 -44.14
C ALA A 433 -12.72 16.26 -42.69
N SER A 434 -12.61 17.53 -42.24
CA SER A 434 -12.73 17.91 -40.81
C SER A 434 -13.82 18.95 -40.49
N GLY A 435 -14.67 18.60 -39.53
CA GLY A 435 -15.65 19.42 -38.80
C GLY A 435 -16.59 18.44 -38.09
N GLU A 436 -16.76 18.52 -36.76
CA GLU A 436 -17.19 17.40 -35.87
C GLU A 436 -17.89 16.20 -36.54
N THR A 437 -17.06 15.28 -37.05
CA THR A 437 -17.48 14.04 -37.72
C THR A 437 -16.86 12.86 -36.99
N GLN A 438 -17.71 12.02 -36.42
CA GLN A 438 -17.31 10.69 -36.00
C GLN A 438 -16.83 9.90 -37.22
N GLY A 439 -15.69 9.23 -37.14
CA GLY A 439 -15.25 8.32 -38.20
C GLY A 439 -16.34 7.27 -38.46
N ARG A 440 -16.62 6.97 -39.73
CA ARG A 440 -17.59 5.92 -40.07
C ARG A 440 -17.17 4.63 -39.35
N LYS A 441 -18.13 3.92 -38.74
CA LYS A 441 -17.94 2.56 -38.23
C LYS A 441 -17.79 1.61 -39.42
N LEU A 442 -16.61 1.63 -40.05
CA LEU A 442 -16.23 0.82 -41.21
C LEU A 442 -15.80 -0.60 -40.83
N MET A 443 -15.49 -0.80 -39.55
CA MET A 443 -15.14 -2.09 -38.97
C MET A 443 -16.13 -2.36 -37.82
N ASN A 444 -16.62 -3.60 -37.76
CA ASN A 444 -17.38 -4.09 -36.64
C ASN A 444 -16.45 -4.39 -35.44
N ALA A 445 -17.02 -4.52 -34.25
CA ALA A 445 -16.25 -4.97 -33.08
C ALA A 445 -15.74 -6.42 -33.26
N ASP A 446 -16.46 -7.21 -34.07
CA ASP A 446 -16.15 -8.60 -34.41
C ASP A 446 -15.02 -8.74 -35.46
N ASP A 447 -14.50 -7.64 -36.01
CA ASP A 447 -13.41 -7.63 -37.01
C ASP A 447 -12.00 -7.60 -36.35
N PHE A 448 -11.91 -7.69 -35.00
CA PHE A 448 -10.69 -7.56 -34.18
C PHE A 448 -10.54 -8.67 -33.12
#